data_AF-A0A8J3RD76-F1
#
_entry.id   AF-A0A8J3RD76-F1
#
_cell.length_a   1.000
_cell.length_b   1.000
_cell.length_c   1.000
_cell.angle_alpha   90.00
_cell.angle_beta   90.00
_cell.angle_gamma   90.00
#
_symmetry.space_group_name_H-M   'P 1'
#
loop_
_entity.id
_entity.type
_entity.pdbx_description
1 polymer ?
#
loop_
_entity_poly.entity_id
_entity_poly.type
_entity_poly.pdbx_seq_one_letter_code
_entity_poly.pdbx_strand_id
1 'polypeptide(L)' 'MLRESGVILQYREGTRRYSLLRHAELERRFPSLLAAVLRADEPETAEHADGAAQAASR' A
#
# COMPACT_ATOMS: atom_id res chain seq x y z
N MET A 1 6.86 2.90 13.29
CA MET A 1 7.13 1.48 13.60
C MET A 1 7.04 0.51 12.41
N LEU A 2 6.36 0.82 11.29
CA LEU A 2 6.32 -0.12 10.13
C LEU A 2 7.67 -0.31 9.42
N ARG A 3 8.54 0.71 9.43
CA ARG A 3 9.91 0.58 8.88
C ARG A 3 10.73 -0.44 9.66
N GLU A 4 10.63 -0.40 10.98
CA GLU A 4 11.40 -1.24 11.89
C GLU A 4 10.88 -2.69 11.90
N SER A 5 9.59 -2.88 11.62
CA SER A 5 9.06 -4.22 11.39
C SER A 5 9.47 -4.84 10.06
N GLY A 6 10.14 -4.10 9.17
CA GLY A 6 10.63 -4.62 7.88
C GLY A 6 9.55 -4.84 6.81
N VAL A 7 8.29 -4.48 7.10
CA VAL A 7 7.17 -4.66 6.16
C VAL A 7 7.10 -3.57 5.09
N ILE A 8 7.88 -2.47 5.22
CA ILE A 8 7.97 -1.41 4.21
C ILE A 8 9.39 -1.24 3.67
N LEU A 9 9.49 -0.93 2.37
CA LEU A 9 10.67 -0.38 1.72
C LEU A 9 10.45 1.11 1.46
N GLN A 10 11.46 1.94 1.70
CA GLN A 10 11.41 3.35 1.36
C GLN A 10 12.48 3.67 0.34
N TYR A 11 12.11 4.45 -0.67
CA TYR A 11 13.04 5.00 -1.65
C TYR A 11 12.71 6.45 -1.94
N ARG A 12 13.69 7.19 -2.46
CA ARG A 12 13.52 8.58 -2.87
C ARG A 12 13.53 8.65 -4.39
N GLU A 13 12.66 9.49 -4.92
CA GLU A 13 12.63 9.83 -6.34
C GLU A 13 12.51 11.36 -6.43
N GLY A 14 13.60 12.00 -6.87
CA GLY A 14 13.79 13.44 -6.76
C GLY A 14 13.69 13.93 -5.31
N THR A 15 12.79 14.88 -5.05
CA THR A 15 12.50 15.41 -3.71
C THR A 15 11.43 14.62 -2.96
N ARG A 16 10.80 13.63 -3.60
CA ARG A 16 9.72 12.84 -3.03
C ARG A 16 10.25 11.58 -2.36
N ARG A 17 9.55 11.14 -1.31
CA ARG A 17 9.84 9.90 -0.58
C ARG A 17 8.66 8.95 -0.72
N TYR A 18 8.93 7.79 -1.30
CA TYR A 18 7.95 6.73 -1.49
C TYR A 18 8.13 5.66 -0.43
N SER A 19 7.01 5.02 -0.07
CA SER A 19 6.97 3.85 0.79
C SER A 19 6.19 2.75 0.08
N LEU A 20 6.80 1.58 -0.04
CA LEU A 20 6.20 0.39 -0.63
C LEU A 20 6.02 -0.65 0.45
N LEU A 21 4.89 -1.36 0.43
CA LEU A 21 4.69 -2.55 1.24
C LEU A 21 5.43 -3.73 0.60
N ARG A 22 6.13 -4.51 1.42
CA ARG A 22 6.83 -5.72 0.96
C ARG A 22 5.88 -6.90 1.03
N HIS A 23 5.31 -7.28 -0.11
CA HIS A 23 4.32 -8.36 -0.22
C HIS A 23 4.77 -9.66 0.47
N ALA A 24 5.96 -10.17 0.14
CA ALA A 24 6.46 -11.41 0.71
C ALA A 24 6.59 -11.37 2.24
N GLU A 25 6.96 -10.22 2.81
CA GLU A 25 7.09 -10.08 4.25
C GLU A 25 5.74 -9.97 4.95
N LEU A 26 4.77 -9.31 4.31
CA LEU A 26 3.39 -9.29 4.78
C LEU A 26 2.79 -10.70 4.77
N GLU A 27 2.95 -11.45 3.69
CA GLU A 27 2.40 -12.81 3.59
C GLU A 27 3.02 -13.75 4.62
N ARG A 28 4.33 -13.64 4.87
CA ARG A 28 5.03 -14.45 5.88
C ARG A 28 4.55 -14.19 7.31
N ARG A 29 4.22 -12.94 7.66
CA ARG A 29 3.82 -12.55 9.02
C ARG A 29 2.31 -12.58 9.23
N PHE A 30 1.55 -12.28 8.19
CA PHE A 30 0.10 -12.16 8.19
C PHE A 30 -0.46 -12.85 6.95
N PRO A 31 -0.50 -14.19 6.95
CA PRO A 31 -0.94 -14.95 5.79
C PRO A 31 -2.33 -14.51 5.33
N SER A 32 -2.49 -14.27 4.02
CA SER A 32 -3.73 -13.83 3.37
C SER A 32 -4.31 -12.49 3.83
N LEU A 33 -3.70 -11.77 4.78
CA LEU A 33 -4.21 -10.49 5.27
C LEU A 33 -4.33 -9.46 4.14
N LEU A 34 -3.28 -9.33 3.32
CA LEU A 34 -3.28 -8.36 2.23
C LEU A 34 -4.41 -8.68 1.24
N ALA A 35 -4.62 -9.94 0.90
CA ALA A 35 -5.71 -10.35 0.02
C ALA A 35 -7.08 -10.07 0.64
N ALA A 36 -7.25 -10.29 1.95
CA ALA A 36 -8.49 -9.98 2.66
C ALA A 36 -8.79 -8.48 2.69
N VAL A 37 -7.77 -7.64 2.94
CA VAL A 37 -7.91 -6.18 2.93
C VAL A 37 -8.23 -5.67 1.53
N LEU A 38 -7.52 -6.13 0.50
CA LEU A 38 -7.79 -5.72 -0.88
C LEU A 38 -9.20 -6.11 -1.33
N ARG A 39 -9.68 -7.31 -0.96
CA ARG A 39 -11.07 -7.73 -1.22
C ARG A 39 -12.11 -6.94 -0.45
N ALA A 40 -11.78 -6.46 0.74
CA ALA A 40 -12.67 -5.59 1.51
C ALA A 40 -12.72 -4.16 0.96
N ASP A 41 -11.65 -3.73 0.28
CA ASP A 41 -11.51 -2.42 -0.35
C ASP A 41 -11.97 -2.38 -1.81
N GLU A 42 -12.15 -3.55 -2.45
CA GLU A 42 -12.89 -3.67 -3.70
C GLU A 42 -14.26 -3.03 -3.45
N PRO A 43 -14.53 -1.83 -4.01
CA PRO A 43 -15.86 -1.30 -3.97
C PRO A 43 -16.72 -2.31 -4.72
N GLU A 44 -18.00 -2.37 -4.41
CA GLU A 44 -18.97 -2.95 -5.33
C GLU A 44 -18.97 -2.08 -6.61
N THR A 45 -17.97 -2.30 -7.48
CA THR A 45 -17.70 -1.77 -8.82
C THR A 45 -17.60 -0.25 -9.07
N ALA A 46 -17.95 0.71 -8.20
CA ALA A 46 -18.14 2.10 -8.71
C ALA A 46 -17.13 3.23 -8.36
N GLU A 47 -16.43 3.29 -7.21
CA GLU A 47 -15.98 4.64 -6.74
C GLU A 47 -14.50 4.85 -6.35
N HIS A 48 -13.60 3.86 -6.40
CA HIS A 48 -12.23 4.02 -5.85
C HIS A 48 -11.13 4.45 -6.84
N ALA A 49 -11.47 4.91 -8.05
CA ALA A 49 -10.49 5.48 -9.00
C ALA A 49 -9.95 6.87 -8.59
N ASP A 50 -10.44 7.46 -7.50
CA ASP A 50 -10.17 8.85 -7.14
C ASP A 50 -8.89 9.04 -6.29
N GLY A 51 -8.36 7.98 -5.66
CA GLY A 51 -7.23 8.10 -4.71
C GLY A 51 -5.87 8.39 -5.35
N ALA A 52 -5.61 7.90 -6.56
CA ALA A 52 -4.35 8.15 -7.28
C ALA A 52 -4.32 9.52 -7.98
N ALA A 53 -5.48 10.05 -8.39
CA ALA A 53 -5.61 11.35 -9.04
C ALA A 53 -5.53 12.53 -8.04
N GLN A 54 -6.08 12.38 -6.83
CA GLN A 54 -6.05 13.41 -5.79
C GLN A 54 -4.64 13.69 -5.23
N ALA A 55 -3.74 12.70 -5.21
CA ALA A 55 -2.35 12.89 -4.77
C ALA A 55 -1.48 13.66 -5.78
N ALA A 56 -1.89 13.72 -7.05
CA ALA A 56 -1.20 14.49 -8.10
C ALA A 56 -1.69 15.95 -8.21
N SER A 57 -2.80 16.30 -7.55
CA SER A 57 -3.41 17.64 -7.61
C SER A 57 -3.24 18.47 -6.33
N ARG A 58 -2.33 18.09 -5.41
CA ARG A 58 -2.01 18.86 -4.18
C ARG A 58 -0.52 19.17 -4.07
#